data_AF-A0A554KTR1-F1
#
_entry.id   AF-A0A554KTR1-F1
#
_cell.length_a   1.000
_cell.length_b   1.000
_cell.length_c   1.000
_cell.angle_alpha   90.00
_cell.angle_beta   90.00
_cell.angle_gamma   90.00
#
_symmetry.space_group_name_H-M   'P 1'
#
loop_
_entity.id
_entity.type
_entity.pdbx_description
1 polymer ?
#
loop_
_entity_poly.entity_id
_entity_poly.type
_entity_poly.pdbx_seq_one_letter_code
_entity_poly.pdbx_strand_id
1 'polypeptide(L)'
;MGGRQLFYPLTKSLKSFNIGPYNHMLANKKKADSWRKNLKLISHCPVCGRDYKSQAGKLFIKENDARFVHFTCHHCRSHFMAMVMVMPKGMSTVGMVTDLNLKDVQKLYKMSPLTIDETIEGYKIFNRPDFLKLL
;
A
#
# COMPACT_ATOMS: atom_id res chain seq x y z
N MET A 1 -8.56 -19.66 35.41
CA MET A 1 -7.64 -19.24 34.33
C MET A 1 -8.21 -19.77 33.02
N GLY A 2 -8.62 -18.90 32.11
CA GLY A 2 -9.30 -19.28 30.86
C GLY A 2 -9.97 -18.08 30.21
N GLY A 3 -9.18 -17.24 29.54
CA GLY A 3 -9.68 -16.07 28.81
C GLY A 3 -9.98 -16.44 27.36
N ARG A 4 -11.27 -16.45 26.98
CA ARG A 4 -11.73 -16.63 25.60
C ARG A 4 -11.42 -15.36 24.79
N GLN A 5 -10.76 -15.53 23.64
CA GLN A 5 -10.64 -14.49 22.63
C GLN A 5 -12.02 -14.23 22.01
N LEU A 6 -12.54 -13.02 22.18
CA LEU A 6 -13.72 -12.53 21.47
C LEU A 6 -13.27 -12.02 20.10
N PHE A 7 -13.63 -12.78 19.06
CA PHE A 7 -13.61 -12.32 17.67
C PHE A 7 -14.62 -11.17 17.52
N TYR A 8 -14.16 -9.98 17.13
CA TYR A 8 -15.05 -8.89 16.70
C TYR A 8 -15.39 -9.05 15.21
N PRO A 9 -16.67 -8.92 14.81
CA PRO A 9 -17.07 -9.07 13.42
C PRO A 9 -16.76 -7.78 12.64
N LEU A 10 -16.03 -7.91 11.53
CA LEU A 10 -15.89 -6.88 10.50
C LEU A 10 -17.14 -6.88 9.61
N THR A 11 -18.26 -6.35 10.10
CA THR A 11 -19.37 -5.94 9.22
C THR A 11 -19.97 -4.63 9.71
N LYS A 12 -19.78 -3.58 8.90
CA LYS A 12 -20.69 -2.44 8.63
C LYS A 12 -19.88 -1.17 8.32
N SER A 13 -19.83 -0.81 7.03
CA SER A 13 -20.50 0.40 6.51
C SER A 13 -19.88 0.80 5.17
N LEU A 14 -20.24 0.06 4.12
CA LEU A 14 -20.22 0.54 2.74
C LEU A 14 -21.35 1.56 2.59
N LYS A 15 -21.08 2.87 2.72
CA LYS A 15 -21.97 3.90 2.17
C LYS A 15 -21.18 5.10 1.64
N SER A 16 -21.47 5.40 0.37
CA SER A 16 -21.22 6.64 -0.39
C SER A 16 -19.77 7.01 -0.75
N PHE A 17 -19.27 6.39 -1.82
CA PHE A 17 -18.18 6.91 -2.65
C PHE A 17 -18.77 7.87 -3.70
N ASN A 18 -18.43 9.16 -3.61
CA ASN A 18 -18.68 10.14 -4.66
C ASN A 18 -17.33 10.50 -5.31
N ILE A 19 -17.17 10.17 -6.58
CA ILE A 19 -15.97 10.47 -7.38
C ILE A 19 -16.23 11.78 -8.11
N GLY A 20 -15.65 12.88 -7.62
CA GLY A 20 -15.62 14.17 -8.31
C GLY A 20 -14.43 14.28 -9.27
N PRO A 21 -14.53 15.07 -10.37
CA PRO A 21 -13.55 15.08 -11.44
C PRO A 21 -12.30 15.90 -11.07
N TYR A 22 -11.16 15.49 -11.63
CA TYR A 22 -9.88 16.17 -11.48
C TYR A 22 -9.93 17.58 -12.08
N ASN A 23 -9.83 18.60 -11.24
CA ASN A 23 -9.43 19.95 -11.65
C ASN A 23 -8.01 20.23 -11.16
N HIS A 24 -7.14 20.48 -12.14
CA HIS A 24 -5.80 21.01 -11.96
C HIS A 24 -5.88 22.52 -11.73
N MET A 25 -5.49 23.02 -10.55
CA MET A 25 -4.88 24.35 -10.36
C MET A 25 -4.38 24.57 -8.92
N LEU A 26 -3.08 24.84 -8.83
CA LEU A 26 -2.29 25.60 -7.85
C LEU A 26 -2.96 25.98 -6.52
N ALA A 27 -2.46 25.45 -5.38
CA ALA A 27 -2.40 26.21 -4.14
C ALA A 27 -1.48 25.60 -3.06
N ASN A 28 -0.54 26.45 -2.61
CA ASN A 28 -0.09 26.63 -1.23
C ASN A 28 0.91 25.62 -0.64
N LYS A 29 2.19 26.04 -0.60
CA LYS A 29 3.28 25.46 0.22
C LYS A 29 2.95 25.62 1.72
N LYS A 30 2.00 24.87 2.26
CA LYS A 30 1.76 24.76 3.70
C LYS A 30 2.47 23.52 4.26
N LYS A 31 3.34 23.74 5.25
CA LYS A 31 4.07 22.78 6.11
C LYS A 31 4.41 21.45 5.42
N ALA A 32 5.69 21.25 5.06
CA ALA A 32 6.22 19.92 4.72
C ALA A 32 5.58 18.88 5.64
N ASP A 33 4.72 18.04 5.07
CA ASP A 33 3.77 17.27 5.86
C ASP A 33 4.50 16.46 6.95
N SER A 34 3.95 16.42 8.17
CA SER A 34 4.51 15.73 9.34
C SER A 34 5.03 14.30 9.03
N TRP A 35 4.34 13.54 8.18
CA TRP A 35 4.76 12.18 7.80
C TRP A 35 6.13 12.12 7.10
N ARG A 36 6.54 13.14 6.34
CA ARG A 36 7.86 13.16 5.68
C ARG A 36 8.99 13.28 6.70
N LYS A 37 8.74 13.97 7.82
CA LYS A 37 9.69 14.00 8.94
C LYS A 37 9.75 12.64 9.65
N ASN A 38 8.62 11.93 9.69
CA ASN A 38 8.51 10.60 10.31
C ASN A 38 9.00 9.47 9.39
N LEU A 39 9.10 9.70 8.09
CA LEU A 39 9.74 8.78 7.13
C LEU A 39 11.23 8.55 7.41
N LYS A 40 11.86 9.33 8.29
CA LYS A 40 13.23 9.04 8.77
C LYS A 40 13.37 7.65 9.38
N LEU A 41 12.27 7.02 9.82
CA LEU A 41 12.22 5.63 10.26
C LEU A 41 12.43 4.61 9.13
N ILE A 42 12.14 4.99 7.87
CA ILE A 42 12.37 4.18 6.67
C ILE A 42 13.49 4.85 5.85
N SER A 43 14.67 4.96 6.46
CA SER A 43 15.86 5.51 5.80
C SER A 43 16.62 4.46 5.00
N HIS A 44 16.51 3.17 5.35
CA HIS A 44 17.31 2.09 4.75
C HIS A 44 16.45 1.12 3.95
N CYS A 45 17.05 0.54 2.90
CA CYS A 45 16.44 -0.52 2.12
C CYS A 45 16.40 -1.84 2.93
N PRO A 46 15.23 -2.47 3.13
CA PRO A 46 15.13 -3.72 3.89
C PRO A 46 15.74 -4.93 3.18
N VAL A 47 16.12 -4.79 1.90
CA VAL A 47 16.71 -5.85 1.09
C VAL A 47 18.23 -5.79 1.10
N CYS A 48 18.83 -4.60 0.94
CA CYS A 48 20.29 -4.46 0.83
C CYS A 48 20.94 -3.58 1.90
N GLY A 49 20.16 -3.06 2.86
CA GLY A 49 20.65 -2.24 3.97
C GLY A 49 21.11 -0.83 3.59
N ARG A 50 21.24 -0.48 2.31
CA ARG A 50 21.68 0.85 1.87
C ARG A 50 20.60 1.91 2.06
N ASP A 51 21.07 3.11 2.35
CA ASP A 51 20.21 4.28 2.50
C ASP A 51 19.45 4.60 1.22
N TYR A 52 18.19 4.98 1.41
CA TYR A 52 17.42 5.65 0.39
C TYR A 52 17.92 7.09 0.23
N LYS A 53 17.99 7.57 -1.02
CA LYS A 53 18.18 8.99 -1.30
C LYS A 53 17.04 9.81 -0.67
N SER A 54 17.31 11.08 -0.34
CA SER A 54 16.46 11.98 0.46
C SER A 54 15.04 12.26 -0.08
N GLN A 55 14.61 11.63 -1.17
CA GLN A 55 13.28 11.72 -1.77
C GLN A 55 12.79 10.39 -2.37
N ALA A 56 13.32 9.24 -1.94
CA ALA A 56 13.00 7.95 -2.57
C ALA A 56 11.54 7.51 -2.37
N GLY A 57 10.89 7.98 -1.30
CA GLY A 57 9.50 7.66 -0.99
C GLY A 57 8.52 8.49 -1.82
N LYS A 58 7.74 7.80 -2.66
CA LYS A 58 6.66 8.38 -3.46
C LYS A 58 5.31 8.07 -2.81
N LEU A 59 4.66 9.10 -2.28
CA LEU A 59 3.28 9.01 -1.80
C LEU A 59 2.36 8.73 -3.00
N PHE A 60 1.53 7.70 -2.91
CA PHE A 60 0.58 7.38 -3.98
C PHE A 60 -0.88 7.37 -3.51
N ILE A 61 -1.14 7.21 -2.21
CA ILE A 61 -2.49 7.32 -1.62
C ILE A 61 -2.41 8.07 -0.29
N LYS A 62 -3.45 8.87 -0.04
CA LYS A 62 -3.76 9.45 1.27
C LYS A 62 -5.24 9.18 1.58
N GLU A 63 -5.49 8.32 2.57
CA GLU A 63 -6.83 7.97 3.04
C GLU A 63 -6.90 8.20 4.54
N ASN A 64 -7.79 9.09 5.01
CA ASN A 64 -7.91 9.45 6.42
C ASN A 64 -6.52 9.76 7.03
N ASP A 65 -6.10 8.97 8.03
CA ASP A 65 -4.83 9.04 8.72
C ASP A 65 -3.74 8.11 8.16
N ALA A 66 -4.08 7.30 7.14
CA ALA A 66 -3.18 6.39 6.47
C ALA A 66 -2.54 7.03 5.22
N ARG A 67 -1.24 6.85 5.10
CA ARG A 67 -0.45 7.28 3.94
C ARG A 67 0.27 6.09 3.37
N PHE A 68 0.09 5.84 2.08
CA PHE A 68 0.79 4.76 1.39
C PHE A 68 1.94 5.31 0.55
N VAL A 69 3.13 4.76 0.80
CA VAL A 69 4.39 5.25 0.27
C VAL A 69 5.09 4.09 -0.43
N HIS A 70 5.49 4.31 -1.68
CA HIS A 70 6.28 3.38 -2.46
C HIS A 70 7.73 3.84 -2.50
N PHE A 71 8.67 2.91 -2.37
CA PHE A 71 10.10 3.14 -2.45
C PHE A 71 10.71 2.26 -3.52
N THR A 72 11.65 2.83 -4.26
CA THR A 72 12.51 2.08 -5.18
C THR A 72 13.95 2.26 -4.76
N CYS A 73 14.63 1.16 -4.45
CA CYS A 73 16.04 1.20 -4.10
C CYS A 73 16.88 1.41 -5.37
N HIS A 74 17.70 2.47 -5.41
CA HIS A 74 18.57 2.73 -6.57
C HIS A 74 19.73 1.72 -6.68
N HIS A 75 19.97 0.96 -5.62
CA HIS A 75 21.11 0.06 -5.54
C HIS A 75 20.79 -1.39 -5.94
N CYS A 76 19.76 -1.99 -5.33
CA CYS A 76 19.35 -3.37 -5.65
C CYS A 76 18.08 -3.44 -6.50
N ARG A 77 17.47 -2.28 -6.82
CA ARG A 77 16.22 -2.16 -7.59
C ARG A 77 14.98 -2.80 -6.95
N SER A 78 15.08 -3.26 -5.70
CA SER A 78 13.91 -3.77 -4.97
C SER A 78 12.86 -2.68 -4.75
N HIS A 79 11.60 -3.10 -4.73
CA HIS A 79 10.49 -2.24 -4.37
C HIS A 79 10.00 -2.54 -2.95
N PHE A 80 9.62 -1.48 -2.25
CA PHE A 80 9.10 -1.57 -0.89
C PHE A 80 7.88 -0.66 -0.78
N MET A 81 6.83 -1.14 -0.13
CA MET A 81 5.62 -0.37 0.11
C MET A 81 5.39 -0.26 1.60
N ALA A 82 5.05 0.94 2.09
CA ALA A 82 4.73 1.18 3.48
C ALA A 82 3.40 1.91 3.63
N MET A 83 2.58 1.45 4.56
CA MET A 83 1.44 2.18 5.11
C MET A 83 1.87 2.83 6.41
N VAL A 84 1.76 4.15 6.48
CA VAL A 84 2.10 4.97 7.64
C VAL A 84 0.81 5.54 8.22
N MET A 85 0.48 5.19 9.46
CA MET A 85 -0.70 5.68 10.18
C MET A 85 -0.27 6.56 11.34
N VAL A 86 -0.75 7.81 11.39
CA VAL A 86 -0.47 8.74 12.49
C VAL A 86 -1.67 8.76 13.43
N MET A 87 -1.45 8.42 14.70
CA MET A 87 -2.45 8.39 15.75
C MET A 87 -2.11 9.41 16.85
N PRO A 88 -3.07 9.83 17.70
CA PRO A 88 -2.78 10.76 18.79
C PRO A 88 -1.67 10.30 19.75
N LYS A 89 -1.54 8.98 19.96
CA LYS A 89 -0.56 8.36 20.87
C LYS A 89 0.74 7.92 20.19
N GLY A 90 0.93 8.20 18.90
CA GLY A 90 2.14 7.81 18.19
C GLY A 90 1.89 7.43 16.73
N MET A 91 2.83 6.70 16.14
CA MET A 91 2.75 6.30 14.75
C MET A 91 2.87 4.78 14.64
N SER A 92 2.07 4.19 13.75
CA SER A 92 2.21 2.79 13.36
C SER A 92 2.62 2.73 11.89
N THR A 93 3.47 1.76 11.55
CA THR A 93 3.93 1.57 10.17
C THR A 93 3.99 0.08 9.87
N VAL A 94 3.35 -0.31 8.78
CA VAL A 94 3.43 -1.67 8.23
C VAL A 94 4.00 -1.54 6.83
N GLY A 95 4.99 -2.36 6.50
CA GLY A 95 5.56 -2.35 5.16
C GLY A 95 5.94 -3.73 4.69
N MET A 96 6.03 -3.87 3.37
CA MET A 96 6.35 -5.12 2.70
C MET A 96 7.28 -4.87 1.52
N VAL A 97 8.22 -5.79 1.30
CA VAL A 97 8.96 -5.87 0.05
C VAL A 97 8.02 -6.43 -1.01
N THR A 98 8.08 -5.87 -2.21
CA THR A 98 7.21 -6.24 -3.32
C THR A 98 7.98 -6.19 -4.62
N ASP A 99 7.49 -6.89 -5.63
CA ASP A 99 7.89 -6.81 -7.03
C ASP A 99 7.19 -5.66 -7.78
N LEU A 100 6.16 -5.06 -7.19
CA LEU A 100 5.37 -4.01 -7.82
C LEU A 100 6.15 -2.70 -7.91
N ASN A 101 6.34 -2.21 -9.14
CA ASN A 101 6.84 -0.85 -9.35
C ASN A 101 5.72 0.18 -9.08
N LEU A 102 6.06 1.47 -9.02
CA LEU A 102 5.08 2.52 -8.70
C LEU A 102 3.86 2.52 -9.64
N LYS A 103 4.07 2.28 -10.95
CA LYS A 103 2.99 2.27 -11.92
C LYS A 103 2.06 1.08 -11.69
N ASP A 104 2.62 -0.08 -11.35
CA ASP A 104 1.84 -1.29 -11.05
C ASP A 104 0.96 -1.07 -9.83
N VAL A 105 1.52 -0.51 -8.76
CA VAL A 105 0.76 -0.17 -7.55
C VAL A 105 -0.37 0.82 -7.85
N GLN A 106 -0.08 1.87 -8.62
CA GLN A 106 -1.10 2.85 -9.04
C GLN A 106 -2.19 2.25 -9.92
N LYS A 107 -1.86 1.25 -10.74
CA LYS A 107 -2.82 0.51 -11.55
C LYS A 107 -3.69 -0.39 -10.68
N LEU A 108 -3.06 -1.27 -9.88
CA LEU A 108 -3.75 -2.25 -9.04
C LEU A 108 -4.68 -1.60 -8.03
N TYR A 109 -4.26 -0.47 -7.43
CA TYR A 109 -5.12 0.27 -6.50
C TYR A 109 -6.41 0.82 -7.15
N LYS A 110 -6.39 1.08 -8.46
CA LYS A 110 -7.57 1.54 -9.21
C LYS A 110 -8.43 0.40 -9.73
N MET A 111 -7.95 -0.84 -9.65
CA MET A 111 -8.72 -2.00 -10.09
C MET A 111 -9.78 -2.34 -9.05
N SER A 112 -10.90 -2.87 -9.51
CA SER A 112 -11.93 -3.39 -8.63
C SER A 112 -11.35 -4.52 -7.76
N PRO A 113 -11.81 -4.65 -6.49
CA PRO A 113 -11.48 -5.80 -5.68
C PRO A 113 -11.85 -7.10 -6.41
N LEU A 114 -11.00 -8.12 -6.26
CA LEU A 114 -11.31 -9.45 -6.76
C LEU A 114 -12.57 -9.99 -6.06
N THR A 115 -13.46 -10.54 -6.87
CA THR A 115 -14.65 -11.24 -6.39
C THR A 115 -14.28 -12.67 -5.97
N ILE A 116 -15.19 -13.29 -5.20
CA ILE A 116 -15.05 -14.69 -4.80
C ILE A 116 -15.06 -15.59 -6.04
N ASP A 117 -15.92 -15.31 -7.01
CA ASP A 117 -16.03 -16.11 -8.25
C ASP A 117 -14.75 -16.05 -9.08
N GLU A 118 -14.16 -14.86 -9.27
CA GLU A 118 -12.87 -14.70 -9.94
C GLU A 118 -11.75 -15.45 -9.20
N THR A 119 -11.79 -15.46 -7.87
CA THR A 119 -10.82 -16.20 -7.05
C THR A 119 -10.96 -17.72 -7.25
N ILE A 120 -12.19 -18.23 -7.24
CA ILE A 120 -12.47 -19.66 -7.48
C ILE A 120 -12.09 -20.06 -8.91
N GLU A 121 -12.39 -19.21 -9.89
CA GLU A 121 -12.03 -19.45 -11.29
C GLU A 121 -10.51 -19.49 -11.48
N GLY A 122 -9.78 -18.51 -10.93
CA GLY A 122 -8.33 -18.49 -10.94
C GLY A 122 -7.75 -19.76 -10.31
N TYR A 123 -8.25 -20.19 -9.14
CA TYR A 123 -7.84 -21.45 -8.51
C TYR A 123 -8.06 -22.66 -9.42
N LYS A 124 -9.23 -22.75 -10.06
CA LYS A 124 -9.53 -23.86 -10.99
C LYS A 124 -8.58 -23.87 -12.17
N ILE A 125 -8.20 -22.71 -12.71
CA ILE A 125 -7.25 -22.59 -13.82
C ILE A 125 -5.84 -23.02 -13.40
N PHE A 126 -5.34 -22.54 -12.25
CA PHE A 126 -4.00 -22.89 -11.76
C PHE A 126 -3.81 -24.37 -11.44
N ASN A 127 -4.89 -25.09 -11.12
CA ASN A 127 -4.86 -26.53 -10.83
C ASN A 127 -5.14 -27.42 -12.05
N ARG A 128 -5.27 -26.85 -13.26
CA ARG A 128 -5.41 -27.68 -14.45
C ARG A 128 -4.09 -28.36 -14.80
N PRO A 129 -4.09 -29.64 -15.22
CA PRO A 129 -2.86 -30.35 -15.61
C PRO A 129 -2.10 -29.69 -16.76
N ASP A 130 -2.81 -28.97 -17.61
CA ASP A 130 -2.31 -28.25 -18.78
C ASP A 130 -2.01 -26.78 -18.50
N PHE A 131 -2.08 -26.30 -17.26
CA PHE A 131 -1.87 -24.89 -16.92
C PHE A 131 -0.57 -24.31 -17.50
N LEU A 132 0.54 -25.05 -17.42
CA LEU A 132 1.84 -24.61 -17.97
C LEU A 132 1.86 -24.48 -19.50
N LYS A 133 0.90 -25.09 -20.22
CA LYS A 133 0.76 -24.94 -21.67
C LYS A 133 -0.04 -23.69 -22.05
N LEU A 134 -0.65 -23.00 -21.08
CA LEU A 134 -1.42 -21.78 -21.26
C LEU A 134 -0.60 -20.50 -20.98
N LEU A 135 0.63 -20.65 -20.48
CA LEU A 135 1.59 -19.57 -20.23
C LEU A 135 2.52 -19.37 -21.43
#